data_AF-A0A286G114-F1
#
_entry.id   AF-A0A286G114-F1
#
_cell.length_a   1.000
_cell.length_b   1.000
_cell.length_c   1.000
_cell.angle_alpha   90.00
_cell.angle_beta   90.00
_cell.angle_gamma   90.00
#
_symmetry.space_group_name_H-M   'P 1'
#
loop_
_entity.id
_entity.type
_entity.pdbx_description
1 polymer ?
#
loop_
_entity_poly.entity_id
_entity_poly.type
_entity_poly.pdbx_seq_one_letter_code
_entity_poly.pdbx_strand_id
1 'polypeptide(L)' 'MTTVEVNILADEDQDFVMSILTALAQKHIIEFDRPDSFSAEGPDLTDHELVNRIQKSEQGTRYSFEEAKAKLGL' A
#
# COMPACT_ATOMS: atom_id res chain seq x y z
N MET A 1 18.00 -10.39 4.85
CA MET A 1 16.62 -10.88 4.66
C MET A 1 15.92 -9.84 3.80
N THR A 2 15.31 -10.23 2.68
CA THR A 2 14.70 -9.31 1.73
C THR A 2 13.20 -9.51 1.77
N THR A 3 12.46 -8.46 2.11
CA THR A 3 10.99 -8.50 2.16
C THR A 3 10.43 -8.09 0.81
N VAL A 4 9.51 -8.87 0.26
CA VAL A 4 8.85 -8.60 -1.02
C VAL A 4 7.35 -8.62 -0.79
N GLU A 5 6.68 -7.53 -1.17
CA GLU A 5 5.21 -7.43 -1.15
C GLU A 5 4.65 -8.05 -2.44
N VAL A 6 3.71 -8.99 -2.30
CA VAL A 6 3.08 -9.69 -3.42
C VAL A 6 1.59 -9.39 -3.39
N ASN A 7 1.12 -8.62 -4.38
CA ASN A 7 -0.30 -8.31 -4.56
C ASN A 7 -0.90 -9.25 -5.62
N ILE A 8 -1.86 -10.07 -5.21
CA ILE A 8 -2.57 -11.00 -6.11
C ILE A 8 -3.79 -10.26 -6.66
N LEU A 9 -3.78 -9.98 -7.97
CA LEU A 9 -4.77 -9.11 -8.61
C LEU A 9 -5.96 -9.87 -9.23
N ALA A 10 -5.90 -11.20 -9.31
CA ALA A 10 -6.92 -12.04 -9.91
C ALA A 10 -7.47 -13.01 -8.86
N ASP A 11 -8.75 -12.84 -8.51
CA ASP A 11 -9.45 -13.65 -7.50
C ASP A 11 -9.47 -15.14 -7.89
N GLU A 12 -9.53 -15.46 -9.18
CA GLU A 12 -9.57 -16.83 -9.71
C GLU A 12 -8.27 -17.61 -9.45
N ASP A 13 -7.14 -16.91 -9.38
CA ASP A 13 -5.80 -17.52 -9.19
C ASP A 13 -5.32 -17.45 -7.74
N GLN A 14 -6.08 -16.81 -6.84
CA GLN A 14 -5.68 -16.57 -5.47
C GLN A 14 -5.37 -17.87 -4.72
N ASP A 15 -6.24 -18.88 -4.84
CA ASP A 15 -6.06 -20.17 -4.15
C ASP A 15 -4.82 -20.91 -4.65
N PHE A 16 -4.56 -20.83 -5.96
CA PHE A 16 -3.37 -21.44 -6.56
C PHE A 16 -2.09 -20.76 -6.07
N VAL A 17 -2.02 -19.43 -6.12
CA VAL A 17 -0.85 -18.67 -5.65
C VAL A 17 -0.62 -18.89 -4.15
N MET A 18 -1.69 -18.88 -3.34
CA MET A 18 -1.60 -19.15 -1.90
C MET A 18 -1.09 -20.56 -1.61
N SER A 19 -1.45 -21.56 -2.41
CA SER A 19 -0.94 -22.93 -2.25
C SER A 19 0.57 -23.01 -2.46
N ILE A 20 1.10 -22.31 -3.48
CA ILE A 20 2.54 -22.26 -3.77
C ILE A 20 3.30 -21.56 -2.64
N LEU A 21 2.83 -20.40 -2.22
CA LEU A 21 3.46 -19.64 -1.14
C LEU A 21 3.46 -20.45 0.17
N THR A 22 2.37 -21.17 0.44
CA THR A 22 2.28 -22.05 1.62
C THR A 22 3.28 -23.20 1.55
N ALA A 23 3.45 -23.82 0.38
CA ALA A 23 4.45 -24.88 0.19
C ALA A 23 5.89 -24.37 0.35
N LEU A 24 6.17 -23.13 -0.08
CA LEU A 24 7.47 -22.49 0.12
C LEU A 24 7.73 -22.16 1.60
N ALA A 25 6.69 -21.74 2.32
CA ALA A 25 6.79 -21.47 3.76
C ALA A 25 7.03 -22.75 4.58
N GLN A 26 6.36 -23.86 4.23
CA GLN A 26 6.60 -25.17 4.87
C GLN A 26 8.04 -25.67 4.69
N LYS A 27 8.69 -25.28 3.60
CA LYS A 27 10.11 -25.58 3.33
C LYS A 27 11.07 -24.58 3.99
N HIS A 28 10.56 -23.64 4.81
CA HIS A 28 11.33 -22.57 5.44
C HIS A 28 12.13 -21.70 4.45
N ILE A 29 11.64 -21.56 3.21
CA ILE A 29 12.26 -20.71 2.18
C ILE A 29 11.78 -19.26 2.33
N ILE A 30 10.52 -19.08 2.71
CA ILE A 30 9.88 -17.79 2.95
C ILE A 30 9.12 -17.83 4.28
N GLU A 31 8.94 -16.67 4.90
CA GLU A 31 8.07 -16.51 6.06
C GLU A 31 6.93 -15.56 5.68
N PHE A 32 5.72 -15.91 6.07
CA PHE A 32 4.59 -14.98 5.95
C PHE A 32 4.64 -14.02 7.12
N ASP A 33 5.08 -12.80 6.86
CA ASP A 33 4.71 -11.69 7.71
C ASP A 33 3.27 -11.34 7.33
N ARG A 34 2.29 -12.02 7.94
CA ARG A 34 0.91 -11.53 7.88
C ARG A 34 0.92 -10.33 8.80
N PRO A 35 0.84 -9.08 8.28
CA PRO A 35 0.47 -8.01 9.18
C PRO A 35 -0.89 -8.43 9.71
N ASP A 36 -0.95 -8.79 10.99
CA ASP A 36 -2.16 -8.58 11.75
C ASP A 36 -2.39 -7.08 11.61
N SER A 37 -3.12 -6.69 10.57
CA SER A 37 -3.64 -5.35 10.43
C SER A 37 -4.72 -5.25 11.47
N PHE A 38 -4.29 -5.13 12.73
CA PHE A 38 -5.05 -4.39 13.70
C PHE A 38 -5.31 -3.07 13.00
N SER A 39 -6.54 -2.91 12.51
CA SER A 39 -7.11 -1.60 12.25
C SER A 39 -7.17 -0.95 13.62
N ALA A 40 -6.02 -0.48 14.12
CA ALA A 40 -5.99 0.45 15.20
C ALA A 40 -6.73 1.65 14.62
N GLU A 41 -7.98 1.82 15.01
CA GLU A 41 -8.69 3.07 14.79
C GLU A 41 -7.71 4.15 15.24
N GLY A 42 -7.29 4.97 14.27
CA GLY A 42 -6.47 6.12 14.57
C GLY A 42 -7.20 6.96 15.62
N PRO A 43 -6.47 7.77 16.40
CA PRO A 43 -7.12 8.65 17.37
C PRO A 43 -8.25 9.44 16.69
N ASP A 44 -9.39 9.56 17.37
CA ASP A 44 -10.53 10.33 16.90
C ASP A 44 -10.06 11.72 16.46
N LEU A 45 -10.31 12.03 15.19
CA LEU A 45 -9.95 13.31 14.61
C LEU A 45 -10.89 14.38 15.16
N THR A 46 -10.30 15.45 15.69
CA THR A 46 -11.07 16.69 15.92
C THR A 46 -11.39 17.36 14.59
N ASP A 47 -12.49 18.13 14.52
CA ASP A 47 -12.89 18.87 13.32
C ASP A 47 -11.75 19.73 12.74
N HIS A 48 -10.93 20.31 13.64
CA HIS A 48 -9.77 21.11 13.27
C HIS A 48 -8.65 20.29 12.61
N GLU A 49 -8.39 19.07 13.10
CA GLU A 49 -7.39 18.17 12.50
C GLU A 49 -7.86 17.60 11.16
N LEU A 50 -9.16 17.34 11.02
CA LEU A 50 -9.77 16.94 9.76
C LEU A 50 -9.59 18.03 8.70
N VAL A 51 -9.94 19.28 9.02
CA VAL A 51 -9.76 20.42 8.12
C VAL A 51 -8.30 20.61 7.73
N ASN A 52 -7.36 20.48 8.69
CA ASN A 52 -5.93 20.57 8.39
C ASN A 52 -5.44 19.45 7.47
N ARG A 53 -5.96 18.22 7.60
CA ARG A 53 -5.61 17.12 6.69
C ARG A 53 -6.18 17.32 5.30
N ILE A 54 -7.42 17.81 5.19
CA ILE A 54 -8.04 18.16 3.90
C ILE A 54 -7.21 19.25 3.23
N GLN A 55 -6.89 20.33 3.94
CA GLN A 55 -6.06 21.42 3.41
C GLN A 55 -4.66 20.94 3.00
N LYS A 56 -4.01 20.08 3.79
CA LYS A 56 -2.71 19.48 3.40
C LYS A 56 -2.82 18.61 2.15
N SER A 57 -3.91 17.86 2.00
CA SER A 57 -4.15 17.05 0.80
C SER A 57 -4.43 17.92 -0.43
N GLU A 58 -5.10 19.06 -0.27
CA GLU A 58 -5.36 20.03 -1.33
C GLU A 58 -4.13 20.87 -1.70
N GLN A 59 -3.28 21.17 -0.72
CA GLN A 59 -1.98 21.85 -0.91
C GLN A 59 -0.89 20.91 -1.42
N GLY A 60 -1.11 19.59 -1.36
CA GLY A 60 -0.30 18.60 -2.04
C GLY A 60 -0.39 18.85 -3.54
N THR A 61 0.58 19.57 -4.09
CA THR A 61 0.53 19.99 -5.49
C THR A 61 0.72 18.77 -6.37
N ARG A 62 -0.39 18.16 -6.78
CA ARG A 62 -0.41 17.07 -7.74
C ARG A 62 -0.26 17.72 -9.11
N TYR A 63 0.94 17.67 -9.65
CA TYR A 63 1.16 17.95 -11.06
C TYR A 63 0.89 16.66 -11.83
N SER A 64 0.09 16.73 -12.88
CA SER A 64 0.00 15.67 -13.87
C SER A 64 1.37 15.44 -14.53
N PHE A 65 1.58 14.26 -15.11
CA PHE A 65 2.82 13.94 -15.83
C PHE A 65 3.15 15.00 -16.90
N GLU A 66 2.12 15.49 -17.60
CA GLU A 66 2.24 16.56 -18.60
C GLU A 66 2.68 17.90 -17.98
N GLU A 67 2.13 18.28 -16.83
CA GLU A 67 2.50 19.51 -16.13
C GLU A 67 3.93 19.45 -15.54
N ALA A 68 4.36 18.27 -15.10
CA ALA A 68 5.73 18.05 -14.65
C ALA A 68 6.72 18.16 -15.81
N LYS A 69 6.38 17.58 -16.96
CA LYS A 69 7.19 17.63 -18.17
C LYS A 69 7.38 19.07 -18.68
N ALA A 70 6.30 19.85 -18.73
CA ALA A 70 6.33 21.26 -19.10
C ALA A 70 7.17 22.12 -18.15
N LYS A 71 7.11 21.88 -16.84
CA LYS A 71 7.94 22.60 -15.86
C LYS A 71 9.43 22.24 -15.92
N LEU A 72 9.75 21.01 -16.34
CA LEU A 72 11.13 20.52 -16.45
C LEU A 72 11.78 20.83 -17.81
N GLY A 73 11.03 21.41 -18.75
CA GLY A 73 11.54 21.75 -20.09
C GLY A 73 11.86 20.53 -20.95
N LEU A 74 11.14 19.42 -20.72
CA LEU A 74 11.30 18.13 -21.42
C LEU A 74 10.22 17.90 -22.49
#